data_AF-A0A2E3BF66-F1
#
_entry.id   AF-A0A2E3BF66-F1
#
_cell.length_a   1.000
_cell.length_b   1.000
_cell.length_c   1.000
_cell.angle_alpha   90.00
_cell.angle_beta   90.00
_cell.angle_gamma   90.00
#
_symmetry.space_group_name_H-M   'P 1'
#
loop_
_entity.id
_entity.type
_entity.pdbx_description
1 polymer ?
#
loop_
_entity_poly.entity_id
_entity_poly.type
_entity_poly.pdbx_seq_one_letter_code
_entity_poly.pdbx_strand_id
1 'polypeptide(L)'
;MTFVVTDNCIKCKYTDCVEVCPVDCFYEGPNFLVIDPDECIDCALCEPECPAQAIFSEDEVPANQEQFIELNVELSETWRDNNITEMKDKLADAEEWDGVPDKLQYLEK
;
A
#
# COMPACT_ATOMS: atom_id res chain seq x y z
N MET A 1 -11.60 -11.42 -2.91
CA MET A 1 -10.63 -11.20 -1.82
C MET A 1 -9.89 -9.95 -2.25
N THR A 2 -8.95 -9.43 -1.47
CA THR A 2 -8.13 -8.30 -1.92
C THR A 2 -6.70 -8.46 -1.44
N PHE A 3 -5.82 -7.66 -2.03
CA PHE A 3 -4.52 -7.36 -1.45
C PHE A 3 -4.61 -6.11 -0.58
N VAL A 4 -3.72 -6.03 0.41
CA VAL A 4 -3.72 -5.01 1.46
C VAL A 4 -2.31 -4.47 1.62
N VAL A 5 -2.15 -3.14 1.56
CA VAL A 5 -0.89 -2.48 1.88
C VAL A 5 -0.81 -2.28 3.40
N THR A 6 0.32 -2.63 4.01
CA THR A 6 0.52 -2.63 5.46
C THR A 6 1.68 -1.72 5.91
N ASP A 7 2.03 -1.81 7.20
CA ASP A 7 2.85 -0.85 7.95
C ASP A 7 4.13 -0.42 7.24
N ASN A 8 4.86 -1.36 6.62
CA ASN A 8 6.18 -1.06 6.10
C ASN A 8 6.17 -0.15 4.85
N CYS A 9 5.02 0.09 4.21
CA CYS A 9 4.92 1.05 3.12
C CYS A 9 4.98 2.51 3.61
N ILE A 10 4.54 2.79 4.85
CA ILE A 10 4.52 4.15 5.41
C ILE A 10 5.95 4.71 5.44
N LYS A 11 6.11 5.93 4.91
CA LYS A 11 7.41 6.63 4.74
C LYS A 11 8.41 5.96 3.79
N CYS A 12 8.10 4.78 3.25
CA CYS A 12 8.87 4.17 2.17
C CYS A 12 8.29 4.60 0.82
N LYS A 13 7.01 4.27 0.58
CA LYS A 13 6.23 4.60 -0.61
C LYS A 13 7.06 4.49 -1.90
N TYR A 14 7.53 3.27 -2.18
CA TYR A 14 8.38 2.99 -3.36
C TYR A 14 7.62 3.09 -4.69
N THR A 15 6.32 2.76 -4.68
CA THR A 15 5.39 2.82 -5.82
C THR A 15 5.60 1.78 -6.93
N ASP A 16 6.57 0.87 -6.86
CA ASP A 16 6.78 -0.22 -7.85
C ASP A 16 5.52 -1.06 -8.09
N CYS A 17 4.68 -1.22 -7.06
CA CYS A 17 3.46 -2.00 -7.11
C CYS A 17 2.42 -1.49 -8.12
N VAL A 18 2.46 -0.21 -8.51
CA VAL A 18 1.47 0.38 -9.42
C VAL A 18 1.70 -0.02 -10.88
N GLU A 19 2.96 -0.27 -11.28
CA GLU A 19 3.32 -0.63 -12.67
C GLU A 19 2.77 -1.99 -13.10
N VAL A 20 2.53 -2.88 -12.14
CA VAL A 20 2.07 -4.25 -12.40
C VAL A 20 0.57 -4.43 -12.13
N CYS A 21 -0.12 -3.38 -11.70
CA CYS A 21 -1.54 -3.45 -11.39
C CYS A 21 -2.37 -3.39 -12.69
N PRO A 22 -3.08 -4.47 -13.09
CA PRO A 22 -3.82 -4.48 -14.36
C PRO A 22 -5.14 -3.70 -14.34
N VAL A 23 -5.56 -3.23 -13.16
CA VAL A 23 -6.86 -2.59 -12.91
C VAL A 23 -6.71 -1.24 -12.21
N ASP A 24 -5.48 -0.73 -12.08
CA ASP A 24 -5.19 0.59 -11.53
C ASP A 24 -5.83 0.87 -10.15
N CYS A 25 -5.92 -0.14 -9.27
CA CYS A 25 -6.63 -0.04 -8.00
C CYS A 25 -5.84 0.58 -6.83
N PHE A 26 -4.76 1.33 -7.10
CA PHE A 26 -3.95 1.99 -6.06
C PHE A 26 -4.31 3.46 -5.88
N TYR A 27 -4.39 3.90 -4.62
CA TYR A 27 -4.70 5.28 -4.24
C TYR A 27 -3.59 5.88 -3.39
N GLU A 28 -3.30 7.15 -3.66
CA GLU A 28 -2.10 7.83 -3.19
C GLU A 28 -2.39 8.79 -2.04
N GLY A 29 -1.76 8.52 -0.90
CA GLY A 29 -1.58 9.46 0.19
C GLY A 29 -0.21 10.15 0.16
N PRO A 30 0.05 11.11 1.06
CA PRO A 30 1.32 11.80 1.14
C PRO A 30 2.51 10.86 1.34
N ASN A 31 2.36 9.87 2.23
CA ASN A 31 3.45 8.97 2.63
C ASN A 31 3.09 7.47 2.65
N PHE A 32 1.98 7.09 2.01
CA PHE A 32 1.44 5.74 1.99
C PHE A 32 0.60 5.50 0.72
N LEU A 33 0.47 4.25 0.30
CA LEU A 33 -0.46 3.81 -0.76
C LEU A 33 -1.46 2.84 -0.18
N VAL A 34 -2.65 2.78 -0.75
CA VAL A 34 -3.68 1.80 -0.41
C VAL A 34 -4.26 1.15 -1.65
N ILE A 35 -4.80 -0.05 -1.49
CA ILE A 35 -5.52 -0.81 -2.52
C ILE A 35 -7.02 -0.69 -2.25
N ASP A 36 -7.79 -0.35 -3.29
CA ASP A 36 -9.25 -0.44 -3.21
C ASP A 36 -9.71 -1.89 -3.32
N PRO A 37 -10.39 -2.43 -2.29
CA PRO A 37 -10.80 -3.83 -2.26
C PRO A 37 -11.89 -4.18 -3.29
N ASP A 38 -12.68 -3.21 -3.74
CA ASP A 38 -13.76 -3.43 -4.71
C ASP A 38 -13.23 -3.48 -6.15
N GLU A 39 -12.07 -2.85 -6.38
CA GLU A 39 -11.40 -2.84 -7.69
C GLU A 39 -10.32 -3.93 -7.81
N CYS A 40 -9.73 -4.37 -6.69
CA CYS A 40 -8.74 -5.43 -6.69
C CYS A 40 -9.32 -6.75 -7.24
N ILE A 41 -8.55 -7.42 -8.10
CA ILE A 41 -8.95 -8.69 -8.74
C ILE A 41 -8.13 -9.89 -8.28
N ASP A 42 -7.44 -9.79 -7.15
CA ASP A 42 -6.66 -10.90 -6.56
C ASP A 42 -5.59 -11.52 -7.49
N CYS A 43 -4.96 -10.71 -8.34
CA CYS A 43 -3.99 -11.22 -9.31
C CYS A 43 -2.59 -11.54 -8.73
N ALA A 44 -2.31 -11.11 -7.49
CA ALA A 44 -1.04 -11.32 -6.77
C ALA A 44 0.23 -10.76 -7.43
N LEU A 45 0.12 -9.90 -8.44
CA LEU A 45 1.28 -9.36 -9.15
C LEU A 45 2.04 -8.30 -8.34
N CYS A 46 1.35 -7.54 -7.50
CA CYS A 46 1.95 -6.42 -6.76
C CYS A 46 2.75 -6.83 -5.51
N GLU A 47 2.42 -7.97 -4.90
CA GLU A 47 3.10 -8.50 -3.71
C GLU A 47 4.62 -8.68 -3.90
N PRO A 48 5.10 -9.43 -4.92
CA PRO A 48 6.54 -9.64 -5.10
C PRO A 48 7.30 -8.39 -5.55
N GLU A 49 6.60 -7.39 -6.09
CA GLU A 49 7.22 -6.16 -6.59
C GLU A 49 7.47 -5.13 -5.50
N CYS A 50 6.80 -5.23 -4.33
CA CYS A 50 6.98 -4.27 -3.25
C CYS A 50 8.34 -4.46 -2.56
N PRO A 51 9.30 -3.51 -2.67
CA PRO A 51 10.61 -3.66 -2.04
C PRO A 51 10.53 -3.72 -0.51
N ALA A 52 9.52 -3.05 0.07
CA ALA A 52 9.23 -3.04 1.50
C ALA A 52 8.53 -4.32 2.00
N GLN A 53 8.16 -5.26 1.13
CA GLN A 53 7.39 -6.46 1.49
C GLN A 53 6.13 -6.12 2.31
N ALA A 54 5.45 -5.05 1.90
CA ALA A 54 4.37 -4.43 2.65
C ALA A 54 2.98 -4.72 2.05
N ILE A 55 2.87 -5.70 1.16
CA ILE A 55 1.62 -6.05 0.49
C ILE A 55 1.34 -7.52 0.80
N PHE A 56 0.14 -7.80 1.28
CA PHE A 56 -0.29 -9.15 1.65
C PHE A 56 -1.66 -9.43 1.06
N SER A 57 -1.97 -10.70 0.78
CA SER A 57 -3.35 -11.13 0.62
C SER A 57 -4.10 -10.87 1.93
N GLU A 58 -5.38 -10.47 1.87
CA GLU A 58 -6.21 -10.14 3.04
C GLU A 58 -6.18 -11.23 4.13
N ASP A 59 -6.19 -12.50 3.73
CA ASP A 59 -6.14 -13.68 4.61
C ASP A 59 -4.75 -14.01 5.16
N GLU A 60 -3.70 -13.38 4.63
CA GLU A 60 -2.30 -13.53 5.01
C GLU A 60 -1.74 -12.30 5.74
N VAL A 61 -2.55 -11.26 5.96
CA VAL A 61 -2.17 -10.09 6.74
C VAL A 61 -1.71 -10.54 8.14
N PRO A 62 -0.52 -10.12 8.62
CA PRO A 62 -0.07 -10.46 9.95
C PRO A 62 -1.07 -10.02 11.04
N ALA A 63 -1.26 -10.86 12.08
CA ALA A 63 -2.26 -10.63 13.12
C ALA A 63 -2.12 -9.27 13.87
N ASN A 64 -0.93 -8.68 13.91
CA ASN A 64 -0.69 -7.35 14.50
C ASN A 64 -0.88 -6.18 13.51
N GLN A 65 -1.32 -6.48 12.29
CA GLN A 65 -1.52 -5.52 11.20
C GLN A 65 -2.93 -5.63 10.56
N GLU A 66 -3.85 -6.40 11.15
CA GLU A 66 -5.23 -6.55 10.65
C GLU A 66 -5.96 -5.20 10.49
N GLN A 67 -5.60 -4.18 11.28
CA GLN A 67 -6.14 -2.83 11.15
C GLN A 67 -5.91 -2.19 9.77
N PHE A 68 -4.92 -2.67 9.01
CA PHE A 68 -4.65 -2.17 7.67
C PHE A 68 -5.71 -2.59 6.64
N ILE A 69 -6.46 -3.66 6.90
CA ILE A 69 -7.56 -4.10 6.02
C ILE A 69 -8.61 -3.00 5.93
N GLU A 70 -9.17 -2.59 7.07
CA GLU A 70 -10.17 -1.50 7.13
C GLU A 70 -9.57 -0.15 6.70
N LEU A 71 -8.31 0.11 7.05
CA LEU A 71 -7.63 1.35 6.67
C LEU A 71 -7.48 1.50 5.15
N ASN A 72 -7.22 0.42 4.41
CA ASN A 72 -7.13 0.46 2.95
C ASN A 72 -8.49 0.85 2.34
N VAL A 73 -9.58 0.29 2.86
CA VAL A 73 -10.95 0.65 2.44
C VAL A 73 -11.25 2.12 2.70
N GLU A 74 -11.01 2.60 3.93
CA GLU A 74 -11.31 4.00 4.29
C GLU A 74 -10.51 5.00 3.44
N LEU A 75 -9.23 4.72 3.21
CA LEU A 75 -8.34 5.63 2.51
C LEU A 75 -8.46 5.53 0.99
N SER A 76 -8.88 4.39 0.42
CA SER A 76 -9.16 4.32 -1.03
C SER A 76 -10.35 5.20 -1.40
N GLU A 77 -11.38 5.25 -0.53
CA GLU A 77 -12.50 6.19 -0.67
C GLU A 77 -12.06 7.64 -0.42
N THR A 78 -11.26 7.89 0.61
CA THR A 78 -10.82 9.25 0.97
C THR A 78 -9.89 9.85 -0.09
N TRP A 79 -9.01 9.04 -0.66
CA TRP A 79 -8.04 9.45 -1.69
C TRP A 79 -8.51 9.10 -3.10
N ARG A 80 -9.81 8.90 -3.32
CA ARG A 80 -10.39 8.46 -4.60
C ARG A 80 -10.00 9.31 -5.80
N ASP A 81 -9.82 10.62 -5.58
CA ASP A 81 -9.40 11.58 -6.62
C ASP A 81 -7.88 11.53 -6.92
N ASN A 82 -7.10 10.81 -6.11
CA ASN A 82 -5.65 10.63 -6.22
C ASN A 82 -5.30 9.18 -6.58
N ASN A 83 -5.87 8.68 -7.67
CA ASN A 83 -5.50 7.39 -8.22
C ASN A 83 -4.08 7.46 -8.83
N ILE A 84 -3.22 6.51 -8.47
CA ILE A 84 -1.83 6.44 -8.96
C ILE A 84 -1.65 5.24 -9.89
N THR A 85 -1.30 5.54 -11.15
CA THR A 85 -1.16 4.54 -12.23
C THR A 85 0.24 4.50 -12.83
N GLU A 86 1.14 5.37 -12.38
CA GLU A 86 2.50 5.49 -12.88
C GLU A 86 3.47 5.51 -11.70
N MET A 87 4.59 4.80 -11.82
CA MET A 87 5.64 4.80 -10.79
C MET A 87 6.23 6.19 -10.61
N LYS A 88 6.55 6.52 -9.36
CA LYS A 88 7.27 7.73 -8.96
C LYS A 88 8.53 7.33 -8.19
N ASP A 89 9.43 8.28 -8.01
CA ASP A 89 10.56 8.08 -7.10
C ASP A 89 10.05 7.82 -5.69
N LYS A 90 10.65 6.84 -5.01
CA LYS A 90 10.46 6.59 -3.59
C LYS A 90 10.70 7.85 -2.75
N LEU A 91 10.17 7.87 -1.53
CA LEU A 91 10.46 8.97 -0.60
C LEU A 91 11.95 9.08 -0.30
N ALA A 92 12.43 10.31 -0.08
CA ALA A 92 13.86 10.61 0.06
C ALA A 92 14.56 9.74 1.11
N ASP A 93 13.89 9.49 2.24
CA ASP A 93 14.45 8.74 3.36
C ASP A 93 13.94 7.28 3.41
N ALA A 94 13.35 6.76 2.32
CA ALA A 94 12.69 5.45 2.30
C ALA A 94 13.59 4.31 2.82
N GLU A 95 14.89 4.32 2.47
CA GLU A 95 15.85 3.32 2.93
C GLU A 95 16.08 3.34 4.45
N GLU A 96 15.89 4.49 5.10
CA GLU A 96 16.01 4.62 6.56
C GLU A 96 14.76 4.10 7.29
N TRP A 97 13.60 4.15 6.62
CA TRP A 97 12.30 3.74 7.16
C TRP A 97 11.95 2.29 6.85
N ASP A 98 12.62 1.66 5.89
CA ASP A 98 12.38 0.28 5.51
C ASP A 98 12.74 -0.69 6.65
N GLY A 99 11.78 -1.50 7.07
CA GLY A 99 11.92 -2.46 8.17
C GLY A 99 11.76 -1.85 9.56
N VAL A 100 11.55 -0.53 9.69
CA VAL A 100 11.16 0.09 10.96
C VAL A 100 9.71 -0.32 11.26
N PRO A 101 9.41 -0.91 12.43
CA PRO A 101 8.06 -1.32 12.80
C PRO A 101 7.23 -0.16 13.36
N ASP A 102 5.92 -0.39 13.48
CA ASP A 102 4.95 0.49 14.14
C ASP A 102 4.90 1.89 13.49
N LYS A 103 4.97 1.94 12.15
CA LYS A 103 4.97 3.18 11.38
C LYS A 103 3.60 3.82 11.21
N LEU A 104 2.51 3.12 11.55
CA LEU A 104 1.15 3.66 11.54
C LEU A 104 1.01 5.03 12.23
N GLN A 105 1.77 5.27 13.31
CA GLN A 105 1.78 6.55 14.02
C GLN A 105 2.29 7.74 13.18
N TYR A 106 2.98 7.47 12.07
CA TYR A 106 3.52 8.47 11.15
C TYR A 106 2.69 8.64 9.87
N LEU A 107 1.58 7.91 9.74
CA LEU A 107 0.70 8.04 8.57
C LEU A 107 0.16 9.47 8.44
N GLU A 108 0.24 10.02 7.23
CA GLU A 108 -0.35 11.30 6.85
C GLU A 108 -1.62 11.02 6.03
N LYS A 109 -2.76 11.61 6.44
CA LYS A 109 -4.08 11.45 5.78
C LYS A 109 -4.42 12.65 4.92
#